data_AF-A0A841WSS6-F1
#
_entry.id   AF-A0A841WSS6-F1
#
_cell.length_a   1.000
_cell.length_b   1.000
_cell.length_c   1.000
_cell.angle_alpha   90.00
_cell.angle_beta   90.00
_cell.angle_gamma   90.00
#
_symmetry.space_group_name_H-M   'P 1'
#
loop_
_entity.id
_entity.type
_entity.pdbx_description
1 polymer ?
#
loop_
_entity_poly.entity_id
_entity_poly.type
_entity_poly.pdbx_seq_one_letter_code
_entity_poly.pdbx_strand_id
1 'polypeptide(L)'
;MKLLKISFVVVGSVGLIFLGACSGSNQAANSENKSASTTQITSKTENTAKNNHSENDGHSHNQNNAQSHSEDGKGEHSHGGQIIESGQYHLELIAEPKDDGNHLDFYIKKGDKHDTVSNAKVTAQIQLPDGSQKSLSLTYEAKEQHYHAVVSQKTAGEYKAAILSDINGEKVNGRFTFKR
;
A
#
# COMPACT_ATOMS: atom_id res chain seq x y z
N MET A 1 1.68 58.04 -11.99
CA MET A 1 2.72 57.92 -10.94
C MET A 1 2.04 57.76 -9.60
N LYS A 2 2.33 56.67 -8.88
CA LYS A 2 2.64 56.60 -7.43
C LYS A 2 2.59 55.13 -7.01
N LEU A 3 3.78 54.53 -7.00
CA LEU A 3 4.08 53.20 -6.50
C LEU A 3 4.09 53.26 -4.97
N LEU A 4 3.32 52.39 -4.31
CA LEU A 4 3.38 52.22 -2.86
C LEU A 4 4.54 51.31 -2.49
N LYS A 5 5.45 51.86 -1.70
CA LYS A 5 6.63 51.21 -1.12
C LYS A 5 6.17 50.32 0.02
N ILE A 6 6.41 49.02 -0.05
CA ILE A 6 6.25 48.12 1.10
C ILE A 6 7.64 47.68 1.54
N SER A 7 7.97 48.08 2.77
CA SER A 7 9.24 47.80 3.44
C SER A 7 9.31 46.35 3.90
N PHE A 8 10.47 45.73 3.69
CA PHE A 8 10.88 44.45 4.24
C PHE A 8 10.93 44.50 5.79
N VAL A 9 10.49 43.41 6.44
CA VAL A 9 10.89 43.08 7.81
C VAL A 9 11.43 41.65 7.79
N VAL A 10 12.74 41.53 8.04
CA VAL A 10 13.47 40.28 8.23
C VAL A 10 13.40 39.95 9.72
N VAL A 11 12.78 38.83 10.08
CA VAL A 11 12.89 38.24 11.43
C VAL A 11 13.61 36.92 11.29
N GLY A 12 14.89 36.93 11.67
CA GLY A 12 15.72 35.74 11.76
C GLY A 12 15.44 34.99 13.06
N SER A 13 15.15 33.69 12.95
CA SER A 13 15.16 32.77 14.07
C SER A 13 16.35 31.82 13.92
N VAL A 14 17.33 31.97 14.82
CA VAL A 14 18.47 31.06 14.98
C VAL A 14 17.96 29.76 15.59
N GLY A 15 17.87 28.70 14.78
CA GLY A 15 17.59 27.35 15.25
C GLY A 15 18.89 26.63 15.63
N LEU A 16 19.04 26.31 16.92
CA LEU A 16 20.14 25.53 17.48
C LEU A 16 20.17 24.12 16.91
N ILE A 17 21.35 23.69 16.47
CA ILE A 17 21.65 22.33 16.03
C ILE A 17 21.77 21.44 17.27
N PHE A 18 20.91 20.43 17.41
CA PHE A 18 21.13 19.33 18.34
C PHE A 18 21.74 18.14 17.59
N LEU A 19 23.05 17.95 17.74
CA LEU A 19 23.77 16.72 17.39
C LEU A 19 23.44 15.66 18.45
N GLY A 20 22.58 14.70 18.10
CA GLY A 20 22.39 13.47 18.88
C GLY A 20 23.27 12.35 18.33
N ALA A 21 24.52 12.27 18.79
CA ALA A 21 25.39 11.11 18.61
C ALA A 21 25.48 10.36 19.95
N CYS A 22 24.74 9.26 20.09
CA CYS A 22 25.03 8.25 21.11
C CYS A 22 25.76 7.08 20.46
N SER A 23 27.07 7.07 20.67
CA SER A 23 27.99 5.97 20.45
C SER A 23 28.03 5.05 21.67
N GLY A 24 28.07 3.72 21.43
CA GLY A 24 28.53 2.69 22.37
C GLY A 24 27.55 2.34 23.50
N SER A 25 27.36 1.08 23.91
CA SER A 25 28.34 0.00 23.98
C SER A 25 27.60 -1.35 24.08
N ASN A 26 28.17 -2.39 23.47
CA ASN A 26 27.83 -3.77 23.79
C ASN A 26 28.16 -4.04 25.27
N GLN A 27 27.21 -4.60 26.01
CA GLN A 27 27.51 -5.30 27.25
C GLN A 27 26.63 -6.54 27.35
N ALA A 28 27.22 -7.69 27.04
CA ALA A 28 26.70 -8.99 27.43
C ALA A 28 27.10 -9.22 28.89
N ALA A 29 26.13 -9.54 29.72
CA ALA A 29 26.35 -10.19 31.00
C ALA A 29 25.19 -11.16 31.25
N ASN A 30 25.53 -12.44 31.24
CA ASN A 30 24.74 -13.55 31.75
C ASN A 30 24.38 -13.28 33.23
N SER A 31 23.13 -13.52 33.62
CA SER A 31 22.82 -14.10 34.94
C SER A 31 21.41 -14.67 34.92
N GLU A 32 21.38 -15.99 35.01
CA GLU A 32 20.27 -16.81 35.44
C GLU A 32 19.72 -16.28 36.76
N ASN A 33 18.39 -16.19 36.88
CA ASN A 33 17.75 -16.18 38.19
C ASN A 33 16.76 -17.33 38.24
N LYS A 34 17.22 -18.41 38.87
CA LYS A 34 16.45 -19.60 39.23
C LYS A 34 15.70 -19.29 40.52
N SER A 35 14.37 -19.36 40.47
CA SER A 35 13.57 -19.57 41.67
C SER A 35 12.67 -20.79 41.45
N ALA A 36 12.78 -21.73 42.37
CA ALA A 36 12.12 -23.02 42.35
C ALA A 36 10.83 -23.00 43.19
N SER A 37 9.86 -23.82 42.80
CA SER A 37 9.26 -24.88 43.62
C SER A 37 7.81 -25.16 43.19
N THR A 38 7.52 -26.39 42.74
CA THR A 38 6.75 -27.38 43.53
C THR A 38 6.53 -28.68 42.71
N THR A 39 7.14 -29.74 43.26
CA THR A 39 6.85 -31.19 43.29
C THR A 39 5.75 -31.82 42.42
N GLN A 40 6.21 -32.54 41.39
CA GLN A 40 6.05 -33.99 41.10
C GLN A 40 4.88 -34.79 41.72
N ILE A 41 4.03 -35.42 40.86
CA ILE A 41 3.57 -36.82 41.03
C ILE A 41 3.46 -37.49 39.65
N THR A 42 4.18 -38.59 39.52
CA THR A 42 4.16 -39.57 38.41
C THR A 42 2.99 -40.54 38.59
N SER A 43 2.28 -40.92 37.52
CA SER A 43 1.77 -42.30 37.35
C SER A 43 1.35 -42.64 35.91
N LYS A 44 1.51 -43.93 35.63
CA LYS A 44 1.57 -44.70 34.38
C LYS A 44 0.27 -44.83 33.55
N THR A 45 0.49 -45.05 32.25
CA THR A 45 -0.13 -46.05 31.32
C THR A 45 -1.64 -46.07 31.11
N GLU A 46 -2.08 -45.89 29.84
CA GLU A 46 -2.84 -46.90 29.10
C GLU A 46 -2.97 -46.59 27.59
N ASN A 47 -2.68 -47.61 26.77
CA ASN A 47 -3.09 -47.73 25.37
C ASN A 47 -4.52 -48.28 25.35
N THR A 48 -5.47 -47.69 24.61
CA THR A 48 -6.36 -48.46 23.69
C THR A 48 -7.12 -47.57 22.69
N ALA A 49 -6.97 -47.92 21.41
CA ALA A 49 -7.91 -47.92 20.27
C ALA A 49 -9.14 -46.98 20.22
N LYS A 50 -9.36 -46.31 19.07
CA LYS A 50 -10.17 -46.84 17.93
C LYS A 50 -10.53 -45.75 16.88
N ASN A 51 -9.97 -45.92 15.68
CA ASN A 51 -10.62 -45.91 14.35
C ASN A 51 -11.52 -44.74 13.85
N ASN A 52 -11.13 -44.24 12.66
CA ASN A 52 -11.93 -43.75 11.52
C ASN A 52 -12.67 -42.40 11.59
N HIS A 53 -12.20 -41.44 10.79
CA HIS A 53 -12.88 -41.08 9.52
C HIS A 53 -11.91 -40.28 8.64
N SER A 54 -11.71 -40.76 7.42
CA SER A 54 -11.12 -40.03 6.30
C SER A 54 -12.14 -39.01 5.82
N GLU A 55 -11.76 -37.73 5.72
CA GLU A 55 -12.41 -36.82 4.79
C GLU A 55 -11.39 -35.81 4.27
N ASN A 56 -11.66 -35.41 3.04
CA ASN A 56 -10.81 -34.83 2.04
C ASN A 56 -10.73 -33.30 2.22
N ASP A 57 -9.68 -32.80 2.88
CA ASP A 57 -9.41 -31.36 2.94
C ASP A 57 -8.51 -30.93 1.77
N GLY A 58 -9.09 -30.99 0.57
CA GLY A 58 -8.60 -30.27 -0.59
C GLY A 58 -8.86 -28.77 -0.43
N HIS A 59 -8.14 -28.10 0.46
CA HIS A 59 -8.11 -26.64 0.50
C HIS A 59 -7.03 -26.12 -0.45
N SER A 60 -7.40 -26.07 -1.74
CA SER A 60 -6.74 -25.22 -2.71
C SER A 60 -6.99 -23.76 -2.30
N HIS A 61 -5.98 -23.10 -1.75
CA HIS A 61 -5.98 -21.65 -1.55
C HIS A 61 -5.88 -20.97 -2.91
N ASN A 62 -7.02 -20.81 -3.60
CA ASN A 62 -7.14 -19.84 -4.68
C ASN A 62 -7.17 -18.44 -4.06
N GLN A 63 -6.09 -17.69 -4.23
CA GLN A 63 -5.96 -16.29 -3.85
C GLN A 63 -6.77 -15.40 -4.79
N ASN A 64 -8.10 -15.54 -4.75
CA ASN A 64 -9.03 -14.57 -5.33
C ASN A 64 -9.74 -13.90 -4.15
N ASN A 65 -9.13 -12.83 -3.63
CA ASN A 65 -9.79 -11.91 -2.71
C ASN A 65 -10.80 -11.05 -3.50
N ALA A 66 -11.80 -11.68 -4.11
CA ALA A 66 -13.01 -11.02 -4.55
C ALA A 66 -13.97 -11.05 -3.36
N GLN A 67 -13.79 -10.10 -2.44
CA GLN A 67 -14.76 -9.89 -1.38
C GLN A 67 -16.05 -9.36 -2.00
N SER A 68 -16.97 -10.28 -2.25
CA SER A 68 -18.30 -10.01 -2.78
C SER A 68 -19.20 -9.41 -1.69
N HIS A 69 -19.37 -8.09 -1.74
CA HIS A 69 -20.45 -7.33 -1.10
C HIS A 69 -20.82 -6.22 -2.10
N SER A 70 -22.05 -5.95 -2.51
CA SER A 70 -23.39 -6.39 -2.14
C SER A 70 -24.31 -6.01 -3.31
N GLU A 71 -25.33 -6.81 -3.59
CA GLU A 71 -26.49 -6.38 -4.37
C GLU A 71 -27.21 -5.29 -3.57
N ASP A 72 -27.19 -4.06 -4.08
CA ASP A 72 -28.28 -3.07 -4.03
C ASP A 72 -27.73 -1.65 -4.29
N GLY A 73 -27.99 -1.12 -5.49
CA GLY A 73 -27.93 0.33 -5.76
C GLY A 73 -26.85 0.82 -6.71
N LYS A 74 -27.08 0.69 -8.02
CA LYS A 74 -26.59 1.54 -9.14
C LYS A 74 -25.26 2.32 -8.94
N GLY A 75 -24.21 1.66 -8.48
CA GLY A 75 -22.84 2.17 -8.45
C GLY A 75 -21.96 1.28 -9.30
N GLU A 76 -21.06 1.87 -10.08
CA GLU A 76 -20.12 1.13 -10.92
C GLU A 76 -19.19 0.29 -10.03
N HIS A 77 -19.19 -1.02 -10.26
CA HIS A 77 -18.40 -2.00 -9.51
C HIS A 77 -16.89 -1.86 -9.81
N SER A 78 -16.05 -2.42 -8.93
CA SER A 78 -14.60 -2.55 -9.11
C SER A 78 -14.24 -3.08 -10.50
N HIS A 79 -13.16 -2.57 -11.07
CA HIS A 79 -12.58 -3.03 -12.34
C HIS A 79 -11.64 -4.25 -12.16
N GLY A 80 -11.68 -4.91 -10.98
CA GLY A 80 -10.84 -6.07 -10.66
C GLY A 80 -9.44 -5.71 -10.18
N GLY A 81 -9.21 -4.46 -9.79
CA GLY A 81 -7.93 -3.96 -9.31
C GLY A 81 -7.73 -4.07 -7.80
N GLN A 82 -6.58 -3.54 -7.36
CA GLN A 82 -6.36 -3.28 -5.94
C GLN A 82 -7.04 -1.98 -5.55
N ILE A 83 -7.84 -2.03 -4.49
CA ILE A 83 -8.62 -0.89 -4.01
C ILE A 83 -8.03 -0.35 -2.71
N ILE A 84 -7.98 0.98 -2.60
CA ILE A 84 -7.68 1.73 -1.39
C ILE A 84 -8.74 2.80 -1.21
N GLU A 85 -9.39 2.80 -0.05
CA GLU A 85 -10.27 3.90 0.37
C GLU A 85 -9.45 4.94 1.13
N SER A 86 -9.54 6.20 0.70
CA SER A 86 -8.81 7.33 1.28
C SER A 86 -9.76 8.49 1.53
N GLY A 87 -10.25 8.59 2.76
CA GLY A 87 -11.29 9.55 3.12
C GLY A 87 -12.56 9.29 2.31
N GLN A 88 -12.94 10.25 1.46
CA GLN A 88 -14.10 10.13 0.58
C GLN A 88 -13.77 9.62 -0.82
N TYR A 89 -12.54 9.18 -1.06
CA TYR A 89 -12.07 8.77 -2.38
C TYR A 89 -11.84 7.27 -2.43
N HIS A 90 -12.31 6.67 -3.50
CA HIS A 90 -12.04 5.30 -3.91
C HIS A 90 -10.93 5.31 -4.94
N LEU A 91 -9.80 4.68 -4.62
CA LEU A 91 -8.63 4.56 -5.49
C LEU A 91 -8.49 3.11 -5.93
N GLU A 92 -8.51 2.86 -7.23
CA GLU A 92 -8.33 1.51 -7.77
C GLU A 92 -7.18 1.48 -8.78
N LEU A 93 -6.24 0.57 -8.59
CA LEU A 93 -5.15 0.33 -9.53
C LEU A 93 -5.26 -1.06 -10.16
N ILE A 94 -5.28 -1.09 -11.49
CA ILE A 94 -5.05 -2.27 -12.30
C ILE A 94 -3.67 -2.14 -12.92
N ALA A 95 -2.86 -3.18 -12.79
CA ALA A 95 -1.56 -3.29 -13.44
C ALA A 95 -1.57 -4.52 -14.34
N GLU A 96 -1.69 -4.30 -15.65
CA GLU A 96 -1.81 -5.35 -16.65
C GLU A 96 -0.47 -5.55 -17.38
N PRO A 97 0.16 -6.73 -17.28
CA PRO A 97 1.37 -7.03 -18.05
C PRO A 97 1.07 -7.16 -19.55
N LYS A 98 1.76 -6.33 -20.35
CA LYS A 98 1.77 -6.38 -21.81
C LYS A 98 3.19 -6.45 -22.37
N ASP A 99 3.30 -6.66 -23.68
CA ASP A 99 4.57 -6.79 -24.38
C ASP A 99 5.49 -5.59 -24.20
N ASP A 100 4.94 -4.37 -24.14
CA ASP A 100 5.65 -3.10 -24.03
C ASP A 100 5.96 -2.69 -22.58
N GLY A 101 5.30 -3.28 -21.60
CA GLY A 101 5.43 -2.91 -20.20
C GLY A 101 4.21 -3.31 -19.39
N ASN A 102 4.15 -2.87 -18.12
CA ASN A 102 2.91 -2.97 -17.36
C ASN A 102 2.08 -1.73 -17.64
N HIS A 103 0.86 -1.92 -18.14
CA HIS A 103 -0.12 -0.85 -18.29
C HIS A 103 -0.77 -0.63 -16.94
N LEU A 104 -0.67 0.61 -16.45
CA LEU A 104 -1.28 1.03 -15.20
C LEU A 104 -2.55 1.77 -15.54
N ASP A 105 -3.68 1.25 -15.09
CA ASP A 105 -4.97 1.93 -15.18
C ASP A 105 -5.39 2.28 -13.75
N PHE A 106 -5.51 3.58 -13.49
CA PHE A 106 -5.76 4.11 -12.15
C PHE A 106 -7.06 4.90 -12.13
N TYR A 107 -8.03 4.42 -11.37
CA TYR A 107 -9.33 5.03 -11.21
C TYR A 107 -9.38 5.82 -9.91
N ILE A 108 -9.92 7.03 -9.98
CA ILE A 108 -10.20 7.86 -8.82
C ILE A 108 -11.69 8.19 -8.85
N LYS A 109 -12.43 7.71 -7.85
CA LYS A 109 -13.86 7.99 -7.68
C LYS A 109 -14.11 8.69 -6.34
N LYS A 110 -15.19 9.44 -6.22
CA LYS A 110 -15.50 10.29 -5.05
C LYS A 110 -16.90 10.03 -4.51
N GLY A 111 -17.00 9.88 -3.19
CA GLY A 111 -18.23 9.71 -2.44
C GLY A 111 -18.97 8.41 -2.76
N ASP A 112 -20.10 8.18 -2.09
CA ASP A 112 -20.86 6.92 -2.15
C ASP A 112 -21.39 6.57 -3.55
N LYS A 113 -21.56 7.58 -4.42
CA LYS A 113 -22.00 7.40 -5.81
C LYS A 113 -20.88 6.97 -6.75
N HIS A 114 -19.64 6.98 -6.27
CA HIS A 114 -18.45 6.70 -7.07
C HIS A 114 -18.34 7.65 -8.28
N ASP A 115 -18.52 8.96 -8.05
CA ASP A 115 -18.40 9.96 -9.11
C ASP A 115 -16.94 10.04 -9.61
N THR A 116 -16.73 9.95 -10.93
CA THR A 116 -15.40 10.01 -11.56
C THR A 116 -14.68 11.32 -11.27
N VAL A 117 -13.39 11.24 -10.90
CA VAL A 117 -12.51 12.40 -10.72
C VAL A 117 -11.53 12.50 -11.89
N SER A 118 -11.78 13.42 -12.82
CA SER A 118 -11.03 13.56 -14.07
C SER A 118 -9.97 14.67 -14.09
N ASN A 119 -9.92 15.50 -13.04
CA ASN A 119 -9.11 16.72 -12.98
C ASN A 119 -7.91 16.62 -12.01
N ALA A 120 -7.49 15.42 -11.64
CA ALA A 120 -6.37 15.20 -10.75
C ALA A 120 -5.02 15.28 -11.49
N LYS A 121 -3.98 15.74 -10.80
CA LYS A 121 -2.60 15.54 -11.24
C LYS A 121 -2.06 14.28 -10.57
N VAL A 122 -1.80 13.26 -11.38
CA VAL A 122 -1.44 11.93 -10.87
C VAL A 122 0.00 11.58 -11.25
N THR A 123 0.78 11.14 -10.26
CA THR A 123 2.16 10.65 -10.45
C THR A 123 2.35 9.34 -9.71
N ALA A 124 2.88 8.33 -10.40
CA ALA A 124 3.35 7.09 -9.78
C ALA A 124 4.84 7.17 -9.47
N GLN A 125 5.20 6.96 -8.19
CA GLN A 125 6.55 6.65 -7.78
C GLN A 125 6.69 5.14 -7.63
N ILE A 126 7.46 4.51 -8.50
CA ILE A 126 7.56 3.06 -8.62
C ILE A 126 8.94 2.61 -8.20
N GLN A 127 9.01 1.75 -7.19
CA GLN A 127 10.18 0.98 -6.86
C GLN A 127 10.15 -0.34 -7.65
N LEU A 128 11.22 -0.60 -8.39
CA LEU A 128 11.42 -1.78 -9.21
C LEU A 128 11.89 -2.96 -8.34
N PRO A 129 11.86 -4.20 -8.87
CA PRO A 129 12.36 -5.37 -8.15
C PRO A 129 13.84 -5.27 -7.72
N ASP A 130 14.65 -4.52 -8.45
CA ASP A 130 16.06 -4.25 -8.13
C ASP A 130 16.24 -3.14 -7.07
N GLY A 131 15.15 -2.57 -6.57
CA GLY A 131 15.13 -1.49 -5.59
C GLY A 131 15.29 -0.09 -6.19
N SER A 132 15.59 0.05 -7.48
CA SER A 132 15.65 1.35 -8.15
C SER A 132 14.28 2.02 -8.23
N GLN A 133 14.24 3.35 -8.36
CA GLN A 133 12.99 4.11 -8.41
C GLN A 133 12.78 4.78 -9.76
N LYS A 134 11.51 4.88 -10.17
CA LYS A 134 11.02 5.62 -11.33
C LYS A 134 9.86 6.52 -10.92
N SER A 135 9.73 7.64 -11.62
CA SER A 135 8.59 8.54 -11.49
C SER A 135 7.90 8.64 -12.84
N LEU A 136 6.59 8.42 -12.87
CA LEU A 136 5.78 8.46 -14.09
C LEU A 136 4.56 9.35 -13.83
N SER A 137 4.31 10.32 -14.70
CA SER A 137 3.03 11.02 -14.72
C SER A 137 1.98 10.16 -15.41
N LEU A 138 0.78 10.09 -14.84
CA LEU A 138 -0.35 9.41 -15.48
C LEU A 138 -1.24 10.44 -16.16
N THR A 139 -1.79 10.07 -17.32
CA THR A 139 -2.65 10.93 -18.15
C THR A 139 -4.08 10.44 -18.06
N TYR A 140 -5.04 11.34 -17.90
CA TYR A 140 -6.46 10.98 -17.89
C TYR A 140 -6.96 10.67 -19.32
N GLU A 141 -7.55 9.49 -19.52
CA GLU A 141 -8.23 9.10 -20.75
C GLU A 141 -9.75 9.26 -20.56
N ALA A 142 -10.36 10.18 -21.29
CA ALA A 142 -11.75 10.56 -21.06
C ALA A 142 -12.75 9.48 -21.45
N LYS A 143 -12.42 8.64 -22.44
CA LYS A 143 -13.32 7.57 -22.91
C LYS A 143 -13.46 6.44 -21.90
N GLU A 144 -12.33 6.03 -21.33
CA GLU A 144 -12.24 4.91 -20.39
C GLU A 144 -12.27 5.38 -18.92
N GLN A 145 -12.32 6.69 -18.70
CA GLN A 145 -12.51 7.33 -17.39
C GLN A 145 -11.46 6.98 -16.33
N HIS A 146 -10.21 6.75 -16.73
CA HIS A 146 -9.10 6.46 -15.83
C HIS A 146 -7.85 7.23 -16.20
N TYR A 147 -6.89 7.25 -15.28
CA TYR A 147 -5.54 7.73 -15.53
C TYR A 147 -4.67 6.55 -15.95
N HIS A 148 -3.90 6.71 -17.02
CA HIS A 148 -3.05 5.63 -17.54
C HIS A 148 -1.57 6.03 -17.64
N ALA A 149 -0.69 5.04 -17.49
CA ALA A 149 0.73 5.12 -17.82
C ALA A 149 1.29 3.72 -18.12
N VAL A 150 2.46 3.66 -18.78
CA VAL A 150 3.15 2.39 -19.04
C VAL A 150 4.48 2.35 -18.29
N VAL A 151 4.67 1.31 -17.48
CA VAL A 151 5.97 0.96 -16.88
C VAL A 151 6.74 0.11 -17.88
N SER A 152 7.64 0.74 -18.63
CA SER A 152 8.38 0.06 -19.71
C SER A 152 9.45 -0.93 -19.24
N GLN A 153 9.78 -0.95 -17.95
CA GLN A 153 10.76 -1.90 -17.40
C GLN A 153 10.16 -3.29 -17.28
N LYS A 154 10.90 -4.27 -17.81
CA LYS A 154 10.40 -5.64 -17.98
C LYS A 154 10.96 -6.67 -17.00
N THR A 155 11.72 -6.24 -16.01
CA THR A 155 12.31 -7.11 -15.00
C THR A 155 11.21 -7.83 -14.23
N ALA A 156 11.22 -9.16 -14.23
CA ALA A 156 10.24 -9.93 -13.48
C ALA A 156 10.39 -9.70 -11.96
N GLY A 157 9.28 -9.71 -11.24
CA GLY A 157 9.27 -9.56 -9.79
C GLY A 157 8.22 -8.58 -9.28
N GLU A 158 8.33 -8.24 -8.00
CA GLU A 158 7.41 -7.32 -7.32
C GLU A 158 7.85 -5.86 -7.53
N TYR A 159 6.89 -5.04 -7.94
CA TYR A 159 6.99 -3.60 -8.04
C TYR A 159 6.15 -2.99 -6.92
N LYS A 160 6.63 -1.89 -6.32
CA LYS A 160 5.88 -1.13 -5.32
C LYS A 160 5.58 0.25 -5.86
N ALA A 161 4.33 0.67 -5.86
CA ALA A 161 3.92 1.97 -6.36
C ALA A 161 3.33 2.82 -5.23
N ALA A 162 3.83 4.05 -5.09
CA ALA A 162 3.09 5.12 -4.42
C ALA A 162 2.47 6.01 -5.50
N ILE A 163 1.15 5.97 -5.61
CA ILE A 163 0.39 6.86 -6.50
C ILE A 163 0.05 8.12 -5.72
N LEU A 164 0.51 9.25 -6.21
CA LEU A 164 0.31 10.56 -5.62
C LEU A 164 -0.68 11.34 -6.47
N SER A 165 -1.83 11.69 -5.89
CA SER A 165 -2.87 12.45 -6.58
C SER A 165 -3.06 13.80 -5.91
N ASP A 166 -3.08 14.85 -6.73
CA ASP A 166 -3.47 16.20 -6.32
C ASP A 166 -4.80 16.54 -6.99
N ILE A 167 -5.86 16.62 -6.18
CA ILE A 167 -7.23 16.90 -6.62
C ILE A 167 -7.57 18.30 -6.13
N ASN A 168 -7.38 19.31 -6.98
CA ASN A 168 -7.61 20.72 -6.63
C ASN A 168 -6.87 21.19 -5.35
N GLY A 169 -5.65 20.70 -5.13
CA GLY A 169 -4.84 21.00 -3.95
C GLY A 169 -4.99 20.00 -2.80
N GLU A 170 -6.00 19.13 -2.84
CA GLU A 170 -6.15 18.03 -1.88
C GLU A 170 -5.23 16.86 -2.27
N LYS A 171 -4.46 16.34 -1.31
CA LYS A 171 -3.56 15.20 -1.53
C LYS A 171 -4.26 13.90 -1.19
N VAL A 172 -4.41 13.03 -2.18
CA VAL A 172 -5.06 11.73 -2.05
C VAL A 172 -4.12 10.67 -2.63
N ASN A 173 -3.46 9.93 -1.75
CA ASN A 173 -2.35 9.05 -2.13
C ASN A 173 -2.69 7.59 -1.81
N GLY A 174 -2.25 6.68 -2.68
CA GLY A 174 -2.40 5.23 -2.50
C GLY A 174 -1.05 4.52 -2.62
N ARG A 175 -0.88 3.40 -1.92
CA ARG A 175 0.30 2.53 -2.03
C ARG A 175 -0.13 1.14 -2.48
N PHE A 176 0.39 0.69 -3.61
CA PHE A 176 0.02 -0.55 -4.27
C PHE A 176 1.26 -1.41 -4.53
N THR A 177 1.04 -2.69 -4.81
CA THR A 177 2.10 -3.59 -5.29
C THR A 177 1.61 -4.36 -6.49
N PHE A 178 2.46 -4.62 -7.49
CA PHE A 178 2.07 -5.46 -8.62
C PHE A 178 3.25 -6.28 -9.09
N LYS A 179 2.98 -7.34 -9.85
CA LYS A 179 4.02 -8.21 -10.41
C LYS A 179 4.17 -7.98 -11.90
N ARG A 180 5.39 -8.23 -12.37
CA ARG A 180 5.67 -8.51 -13.77
C ARG A 180 6.26 -9.90 -13.92
#